data_AF-A0A953HIK3-F1
#
_entry.id   AF-A0A953HIK3-F1
#
_cell.length_a   1.000
_cell.length_b   1.000
_cell.length_c   1.000
_cell.angle_alpha   90.00
_cell.angle_beta   90.00
_cell.angle_gamma   90.00
#
_symmetry.space_group_name_H-M   'P 1'
#
loop_
_entity.id
_entity.type
_entity.pdbx_description
1 polymer ?
#
loop_
_entity_poly.entity_id
_entity_poly.type
_entity_poly.pdbx_seq_one_letter_code
_entity_poly.pdbx_strand_id
1 'polypeptide(L)' 'HHAAAGSDLAAADSLHRIDIEAVRREVTAAGFVLDGESDLLADAADPRTASVFDPSIRGKTSQFMLRFRKPG' A
#
# COMPACT_ATOMS: atom_id res chain seq x y z
N HIS A 1 4.44 -2.22 0.05
CA HIS A 1 3.44 -3.30 0.26
C HIS A 1 2.28 -2.79 1.11
N HIS A 2 1.14 -3.48 1.11
CA HIS A 2 -0.04 -3.04 1.85
C HIS A 2 0.17 -3.21 3.36
N ALA A 3 0.03 -2.12 4.11
CA ALA A 3 0.03 -2.16 5.57
C ALA A 3 -1.35 -2.45 6.14
N ALA A 4 -1.42 -2.68 7.46
CA ALA A 4 -2.68 -2.71 8.17
C ALA A 4 -3.39 -1.35 8.07
N ALA A 5 -4.72 -1.37 7.94
CA ALA A 5 -5.50 -0.14 7.86
C ALA A 5 -5.33 0.70 9.15
N GLY A 6 -5.20 2.01 9.00
CA GLY A 6 -4.97 2.95 10.09
C GLY A 6 -3.52 3.03 10.57
N SER A 7 -2.57 2.31 9.94
CA SER A 7 -1.15 2.44 10.28
C SER A 7 -0.52 3.73 9.77
N ASP A 8 -1.21 4.43 8.87
CA ASP A 8 -0.73 5.62 8.18
C ASP A 8 0.67 5.39 7.58
N LEU A 9 1.60 6.32 7.76
CA LEU A 9 2.99 6.23 7.30
C LEU A 9 3.91 5.44 8.25
N ALA A 10 3.50 5.15 9.48
CA ALA A 10 4.39 4.58 10.51
C ALA A 10 4.90 3.17 10.19
N ALA A 11 4.14 2.39 9.42
CA ALA A 11 4.54 1.05 8.98
C ALA A 11 5.64 1.08 7.88
N ALA A 12 5.89 2.24 7.26
CA ALA A 12 6.84 2.34 6.14
C ALA A 12 8.26 2.07 6.61
N ASP A 13 8.67 2.68 7.71
CA ASP A 13 10.02 2.57 8.25
C ASP A 13 10.26 1.23 8.95
N SER A 14 9.24 0.68 9.62
CA SER A 14 9.37 -0.54 10.43
C SER A 14 9.17 -1.83 9.64
N LEU A 15 8.21 -1.86 8.71
CA LEU A 15 7.80 -3.08 8.01
C LEU A 15 8.00 -3.01 6.49
N HIS A 16 8.41 -1.86 5.94
CA HIS A 16 8.41 -1.58 4.51
C HIS A 16 7.01 -1.74 3.88
N ARG A 17 5.98 -1.30 4.62
CA ARG A 17 4.56 -1.33 4.24
C ARG A 17 3.94 0.06 4.41
N ILE A 18 2.92 0.39 3.64
CA ILE A 18 2.20 1.66 3.78
C ILE A 18 0.69 1.44 3.66
N ASP A 19 -0.09 2.21 4.41
CA ASP A 19 -1.54 2.20 4.29
C ASP A 19 -1.95 2.78 2.92
N ILE A 20 -2.78 2.05 2.18
CA ILE A 20 -3.26 2.47 0.86
C ILE A 20 -4.02 3.79 0.94
N GLU A 21 -4.78 4.03 2.02
CA GLU A 21 -5.55 5.26 2.18
C GLU A 21 -4.65 6.46 2.48
N ALA A 22 -3.52 6.24 3.16
CA ALA A 22 -2.49 7.27 3.32
C ALA A 22 -1.91 7.65 1.95
N VAL A 23 -1.56 6.67 1.10
CA VAL A 23 -1.06 6.94 -0.25
C VAL A 23 -2.09 7.73 -1.08
N ARG A 24 -3.36 7.32 -1.08
CA ARG A 24 -4.43 8.04 -1.79
C ARG A 24 -4.51 9.50 -1.32
N ARG A 25 -4.52 9.72 -0.01
CA ARG A 25 -4.61 11.07 0.58
C ARG A 25 -3.41 11.94 0.21
N GLU A 26 -2.18 11.46 0.38
CA GLU A 26 -0.97 12.25 0.09
C GLU A 26 -0.87 12.59 -1.41
N VAL A 27 -1.15 11.63 -2.28
CA VAL A 27 -1.03 11.83 -3.74
C VAL A 27 -2.15 12.76 -4.25
N THR A 28 -3.37 12.65 -3.72
CA THR A 28 -4.46 13.56 -4.08
C THR A 28 -4.26 14.97 -3.51
N ALA A 29 -3.71 15.11 -2.30
CA ALA A 29 -3.32 16.40 -1.73
C ALA A 29 -2.24 17.10 -2.58
N ALA A 30 -1.37 16.34 -3.24
CA ALA A 30 -0.42 16.86 -4.23
C ALA A 30 -1.05 17.26 -5.58
N GLY A 31 -2.38 17.16 -5.71
CA GLY A 31 -3.14 17.60 -6.89
C GLY A 31 -3.37 16.53 -7.95
N PHE A 32 -2.88 15.30 -7.77
CA PHE A 32 -3.17 14.19 -8.69
C PHE A 32 -4.60 13.67 -8.51
N VAL A 33 -5.14 13.09 -9.58
CA VAL A 33 -6.47 12.47 -9.57
C VAL A 33 -6.31 10.96 -9.62
N LEU A 34 -6.89 10.24 -8.66
CA LEU A 34 -7.00 8.79 -8.74
C LEU A 34 -7.96 8.43 -9.88
N ASP A 35 -7.49 7.69 -10.87
CA ASP A 35 -8.27 7.33 -12.06
C ASP A 35 -8.30 5.82 -12.35
N GLY A 36 -7.77 5.01 -11.43
CA GLY A 36 -7.94 3.56 -11.44
C GLY A 36 -7.25 2.87 -10.28
N GLU A 37 -7.72 1.67 -9.96
CA GLU A 37 -7.14 0.78 -8.97
C GLU A 37 -7.33 -0.68 -9.39
N SER A 38 -6.51 -1.57 -8.84
CA SER A 38 -6.66 -3.01 -9.05
C SER A 38 -6.25 -3.77 -7.79
N ASP A 39 -6.97 -4.85 -7.52
CA ASP A 39 -6.75 -5.81 -6.46
C ASP A 39 -5.96 -7.05 -6.93
N LEU A 40 -5.41 -7.05 -8.15
CA LEU A 40 -4.69 -8.20 -8.71
C LEU A 40 -3.53 -8.72 -7.83
N LEU A 41 -2.92 -7.84 -7.03
CA LEU A 41 -1.83 -8.17 -6.12
C LEU A 41 -2.26 -8.25 -4.65
N ALA A 42 -3.57 -8.17 -4.38
CA ALA A 42 -4.10 -8.35 -3.05
C ALA A 42 -3.97 -9.83 -2.65
N ASP A 43 -3.54 -10.06 -1.41
CA ASP A 43 -3.45 -11.40 -0.83
C ASP A 43 -4.19 -11.38 0.50
N ALA A 44 -5.35 -12.05 0.54
CA ALA A 44 -6.18 -12.12 1.74
C ALA A 44 -5.53 -12.95 2.87
N ALA A 45 -4.51 -13.75 2.56
CA ALA A 45 -3.78 -14.54 3.54
C ALA A 45 -2.63 -13.77 4.20
N ASP A 46 -2.25 -12.59 3.70
CA ASP A 46 -1.22 -11.74 4.33
C ASP A 46 -1.82 -10.99 5.53
N PRO A 47 -1.37 -11.25 6.78
CA PRO A 47 -1.86 -10.55 7.96
C PRO A 47 -1.36 -9.10 8.05
N ARG A 48 -0.37 -8.72 7.23
CA ARG A 48 0.20 -7.36 7.15
C ARG A 48 0.90 -6.87 8.42
N THR A 49 1.37 -7.79 9.26
CA THR A 49 2.00 -7.50 10.56
C THR A 49 3.52 -7.67 10.58
N ALA A 50 4.10 -8.38 9.61
CA ALA A 50 5.53 -8.64 9.53
C ALA A 50 6.21 -7.85 8.40
N SER A 51 7.52 -7.61 8.54
CA SER A 51 8.34 -7.00 7.50
C SER A 51 8.29 -7.85 6.23
N VAL A 52 8.17 -7.22 5.06
CA VAL A 52 8.04 -7.95 3.78
C VAL A 52 9.29 -8.75 3.42
N PHE A 53 10.41 -8.47 4.09
CA PHE A 53 11.67 -9.19 3.95
C PHE A 53 11.78 -10.42 4.85
N ASP A 54 10.81 -10.65 5.73
CA ASP A 54 10.77 -11.84 6.58
C ASP A 54 10.75 -13.11 5.69
N PRO A 55 11.69 -14.05 5.88
CA PRO A 55 11.78 -15.25 5.05
C PRO A 55 10.50 -16.10 5.02
N SER A 56 9.68 -16.06 6.08
CA SER A 56 8.46 -16.87 6.19
C SER A 56 7.32 -16.40 5.27
N ILE A 57 7.34 -15.12 4.87
CA ILE A 57 6.28 -14.51 4.03
C ILE A 57 6.81 -13.93 2.71
N ARG A 58 8.10 -14.12 2.40
CA ARG A 58 8.71 -13.61 1.17
C ARG A 58 7.95 -14.10 -0.06
N GLY A 59 7.47 -13.16 -0.87
CA GLY A 59 6.68 -13.44 -2.08
C GLY A 59 5.19 -13.72 -1.83
N LYS A 60 4.72 -13.69 -0.58
CA LYS A 60 3.32 -13.93 -0.16
C LYS A 60 2.75 -12.73 0.60
N THR A 61 3.04 -11.54 0.11
CA THR A 61 2.60 -10.30 0.76
C THR A 61 1.61 -9.58 -0.13
N SER A 62 0.56 -9.04 0.49
CA SER A 62 -0.42 -8.22 -0.18
C SER A 62 0.24 -6.91 -0.64
N GLN A 63 0.01 -6.58 -1.90
CA GLN A 63 0.34 -5.29 -2.49
C GLN A 63 -0.95 -4.65 -3.01
N PHE A 64 -0.84 -3.41 -3.46
CA PHE A 64 -1.94 -2.68 -4.07
C PHE A 64 -1.44 -1.93 -5.29
N MET A 65 -2.35 -1.64 -6.23
CA MET A 65 -2.06 -0.86 -7.42
C MET A 65 -3.02 0.33 -7.48
N LEU A 66 -2.44 1.53 -7.57
CA LEU A 66 -3.16 2.77 -7.76
C LEU A 66 -2.63 3.46 -9.01
N ARG A 67 -3.53 3.93 -9.86
CA ARG A 67 -3.21 4.73 -11.05
C ARG A 67 -3.67 6.16 -10.80
N PHE A 68 -2.73 7.09 -10.94
CA PHE A 68 -2.98 8.50 -10.78
C PHE A 68 -2.69 9.22 -12.10
N ARG A 69 -3.57 10.17 -12.44
CA ARG A 69 -3.40 11.06 -13.57
C ARG A 69 -2.97 12.43 -13.07
N LYS A 70 -1.99 13.04 -13.73
CA LYS A 70 -1.62 14.43 -13.51
C LYS A 70 -2.82 15.34 -13.82
N PRO A 71 -3.11 16.36 -12.99
CA PRO A 71 -4.13 17.34 -13.33
C PRO A 71 -3.73 18.06 -14.64
N GLY A 72 -4.73 18.37 -15.46
CA GLY A 72 -4.55 19.04 -16.76
C GLY A 72 -4.12 20.49 -16.57
#